data_AF-A0A9D3SHY8-F1
#
_entry.id   AF-A0A9D3SHY8-F1
#
_cell.length_a   1.000
_cell.length_b   1.000
_cell.length_c   1.000
_cell.angle_alpha   90.00
_cell.angle_beta   90.00
_cell.angle_gamma   90.00
#
_symmetry.space_group_name_H-M   'P 1'
#
loop_
_entity.id
_entity.type
_entity.pdbx_description
1 polymer ?
#
loop_
_entity_poly.entity_id
_entity_poly.type
_entity_poly.pdbx_seq_one_letter_code
_entity_poly.pdbx_strand_id
1 'polypeptide(L)'
;MKRLFSFRSLNFIRKPDQIILPPLYSLPVDRRAVSASYFCTKSTNDHKQMDLSDMRKKYKGDEESFEEDQLISLDPIKQFGEWFDQATKCPEIGEANAMCLATASKDGRPSARMVLLKGFSNEGFRFFTNYESRKGKELDVNPHACLVFYWEPLNKQIRIEGPVEKISRENSVEYFHSRPKSSQIGAVVSRQSSVIPNRQYLREKNAELEEKYKDSEVPAPEYWGGYIVNPYLIEFWQGQTNRLHDRIVFTRTKEGETDLQEMQHQAEGGWVYHRLAP
;
A
#
# COMPACT_ATOMS: atom_id res chain seq x y z
N MET A 1 -17.25 24.45 -58.09
CA MET A 1 -18.57 24.96 -57.63
C MET A 1 -18.74 24.61 -56.16
N LYS A 2 -18.23 25.43 -55.23
CA LYS A 2 -19.02 26.29 -54.31
C LYS A 2 -20.44 25.78 -53.99
N ARG A 3 -20.65 25.35 -52.74
CA ARG A 3 -21.74 25.86 -51.88
C ARG A 3 -21.39 25.67 -50.40
N LEU A 4 -21.15 26.80 -49.74
CA LEU A 4 -21.13 26.96 -48.30
C LEU A 4 -22.55 26.76 -47.75
N PHE A 5 -22.67 26.18 -46.55
CA PHE A 5 -23.74 26.55 -45.62
C PHE A 5 -23.15 26.83 -44.24
N SER A 6 -23.31 28.08 -43.84
CA SER A 6 -23.04 28.67 -42.54
C SER A 6 -24.33 28.59 -41.73
N PHE A 7 -24.26 28.13 -40.46
CA PHE A 7 -25.27 28.47 -39.47
C PHE A 7 -24.64 28.74 -38.09
N ARG A 8 -24.54 30.04 -37.84
CA ARG A 8 -24.61 30.81 -36.59
C ARG A 8 -24.60 30.06 -35.25
N SER A 9 -23.59 30.42 -34.46
CA SER A 9 -23.50 30.36 -33.01
C SER A 9 -24.57 31.22 -32.33
N LEU A 10 -25.30 30.63 -31.37
CA LEU A 10 -26.12 31.38 -30.40
C LEU A 10 -25.33 31.53 -29.09
N ASN A 11 -25.02 32.78 -28.75
CA ASN A 11 -24.50 33.18 -27.44
C ASN A 11 -25.64 33.20 -26.42
N PHE A 12 -25.58 32.35 -25.40
CA PHE A 12 -26.38 32.53 -24.17
C PHE A 12 -25.52 33.24 -23.11
N ILE A 13 -25.73 34.55 -22.99
CA ILE A 13 -25.22 35.36 -21.89
C ILE A 13 -26.17 35.17 -20.70
N ARG A 14 -25.74 34.42 -19.67
CA ARG A 14 -26.43 34.40 -18.37
C ARG A 14 -25.88 35.55 -17.51
N LYS A 15 -26.73 36.51 -17.16
CA LYS A 15 -26.48 37.50 -16.10
C LYS A 15 -26.63 36.84 -14.72
N PRO A 16 -25.84 37.23 -13.69
CA PRO A 16 -26.00 36.72 -12.34
C PRO A 16 -27.17 37.42 -11.61
N ASP A 17 -28.01 36.60 -10.95
CA ASP A 17 -29.15 37.03 -10.14
C ASP A 17 -28.70 37.79 -8.89
N GLN A 18 -29.31 38.97 -8.67
CA GLN A 18 -29.19 39.77 -7.45
C GLN A 18 -30.11 39.19 -6.37
N ILE A 19 -29.53 38.82 -5.23
CA ILE A 19 -30.28 38.41 -4.03
C ILE A 19 -30.76 39.67 -3.30
N ILE A 20 -32.08 39.81 -3.18
CA ILE A 20 -32.77 40.88 -2.46
C ILE A 20 -33.00 40.41 -1.01
N LEU A 21 -32.48 41.13 -0.02
CA LEU A 21 -32.78 40.91 1.41
C LEU A 21 -34.04 41.70 1.82
N PRO A 22 -34.96 41.13 2.62
CA PRO A 22 -36.15 41.84 3.10
C PRO A 22 -35.85 42.72 4.34
N PRO A 23 -36.71 43.72 4.63
CA PRO A 23 -36.40 44.80 5.56
C PRO A 23 -36.59 44.43 7.04
N LEU A 24 -35.79 45.09 7.88
CA LEU A 24 -35.87 45.05 9.35
C LEU A 24 -37.18 45.71 9.84
N TYR A 25 -38.00 44.94 10.55
CA TYR A 25 -39.13 45.47 11.31
C TYR A 25 -38.71 45.77 12.76
N SER A 26 -38.87 47.02 13.17
CA SER A 26 -38.76 47.50 14.55
C SER A 26 -40.14 47.62 15.19
N LEU A 27 -40.35 47.01 16.35
CA LEU A 27 -41.51 47.24 17.23
C LEU A 27 -41.09 47.17 18.73
N PRO A 28 -41.89 47.74 19.65
CA PRO A 28 -41.41 48.64 20.70
C PRO A 28 -40.96 47.96 21.99
N VAL A 29 -40.18 48.73 22.76
CA VAL A 29 -39.74 48.44 24.13
C VAL A 29 -40.91 48.54 25.08
N ASP A 30 -41.26 47.44 25.75
CA ASP A 30 -41.98 47.49 27.02
C ASP A 30 -41.09 46.91 28.13
N ARG A 31 -40.82 47.74 29.14
CA ARG A 31 -39.97 47.43 30.27
C ARG A 31 -40.83 46.79 31.35
N ARG A 32 -40.56 45.53 31.69
CA ARG A 32 -40.75 45.02 33.06
C ARG A 32 -39.80 43.86 33.32
N ALA A 33 -39.04 44.04 34.40
CA ALA A 33 -37.90 43.23 34.80
C ALA A 33 -38.31 41.90 35.41
N VAL A 34 -37.58 40.83 35.09
CA VAL A 34 -37.31 39.73 36.03
C VAL A 34 -35.89 39.22 35.82
N SER A 35 -35.14 39.21 36.91
CA SER A 35 -33.79 38.69 37.11
C SER A 35 -33.54 37.31 36.50
N ALA A 36 -32.48 37.18 35.69
CA ALA A 36 -31.79 35.92 35.47
C ALA A 36 -30.28 36.17 35.38
N SER A 37 -29.58 35.67 36.38
CA SER A 37 -28.13 35.53 36.50
C SER A 37 -27.46 35.12 35.18
N TYR A 38 -26.51 35.94 34.71
CA TYR A 38 -25.57 35.56 33.66
C TYR A 38 -24.65 34.45 34.17
N PHE A 39 -25.01 33.19 33.92
CA PHE A 39 -24.03 32.12 33.90
C PHE A 39 -23.22 32.27 32.61
N CYS A 40 -21.98 32.77 32.76
CA CYS A 40 -20.94 32.67 31.76
C CYS A 40 -20.63 31.17 31.56
N THR A 41 -21.29 30.53 30.61
CA THR A 41 -20.86 29.22 30.12
C THR A 41 -19.63 29.45 29.25
N LYS A 42 -18.45 29.27 29.85
CA LYS A 42 -17.22 29.02 29.10
C LYS A 42 -17.51 27.83 28.19
N SER A 43 -17.67 28.09 26.90
CA SER A 43 -17.54 27.08 25.86
C SER A 43 -16.09 26.61 25.88
N THR A 44 -15.80 25.58 26.66
CA THR A 44 -14.55 24.85 26.54
C THR A 44 -14.69 23.93 25.33
N ASN A 45 -14.04 24.31 24.24
CA ASN A 45 -13.73 23.41 23.14
C ASN A 45 -12.81 22.30 23.69
N ASP A 46 -13.41 21.25 24.23
CA ASP A 46 -12.68 20.10 24.75
C ASP A 46 -12.37 19.18 23.55
N HIS A 47 -11.37 19.57 22.76
CA HIS A 47 -10.72 18.65 21.82
C HIS A 47 -9.96 17.62 22.65
N LYS A 48 -10.68 16.64 23.20
CA LYS A 48 -10.09 15.52 23.90
C LYS A 48 -9.21 14.75 22.92
N GLN A 49 -7.91 14.99 23.00
CA GLN A 49 -6.91 14.23 22.28
C GLN A 49 -7.04 12.77 22.74
N MET A 50 -7.27 11.86 21.79
CA MET A 50 -7.31 10.44 22.10
C MET A 50 -5.87 9.98 22.41
N ASP A 51 -5.62 9.61 23.66
CA ASP A 51 -4.36 9.00 24.06
C ASP A 51 -4.39 7.50 23.71
N LEU A 52 -3.41 7.07 22.93
CA LEU A 52 -3.26 5.68 22.46
C LEU A 52 -2.11 4.95 23.15
N SER A 53 -1.45 5.58 24.15
CA SER A 53 -0.21 5.07 24.76
C SER A 53 -0.37 3.69 25.40
N ASP A 54 -1.57 3.37 25.91
CA ASP A 54 -1.88 2.12 26.60
C ASP A 54 -2.31 0.97 25.67
N MET A 55 -2.39 1.18 24.35
CA MET A 55 -2.80 0.14 23.39
C MET A 55 -1.71 -0.91 23.12
N ARG A 56 -0.49 -0.74 23.66
CA ARG A 56 0.63 -1.64 23.40
C ARG A 56 0.43 -2.99 24.10
N LYS A 57 0.44 -4.06 23.31
CA LYS A 57 0.44 -5.44 23.80
C LYS A 57 1.84 -5.82 24.34
N LYS A 58 1.87 -6.75 25.30
CA LYS A 58 3.12 -7.41 25.71
C LYS A 58 3.56 -8.37 24.59
N TYR A 59 4.87 -8.42 24.33
CA TYR A 59 5.48 -9.28 23.32
C TYR A 59 6.15 -10.49 24.00
N LYS A 60 7.12 -11.11 23.32
CA LYS A 60 8.00 -12.13 23.89
C LYS A 60 8.93 -11.55 24.96
N GLY A 61 9.41 -12.41 25.86
CA GLY A 61 10.37 -12.04 26.92
C GLY A 61 11.82 -12.18 26.46
N ASP A 62 12.77 -11.73 27.28
CA ASP A 62 14.22 -11.77 26.97
C ASP A 62 14.75 -13.19 26.69
N GLU A 63 14.16 -14.20 27.33
CA GLU A 63 14.47 -15.63 27.11
C GLU A 63 14.07 -16.14 25.71
N GLU A 64 13.34 -15.33 24.93
CA GLU A 64 12.96 -15.60 23.55
C GLU A 64 13.53 -14.51 22.60
N SER A 65 14.69 -13.94 22.94
CA SER A 65 15.49 -13.07 22.06
C SER A 65 15.71 -13.75 20.70
N PHE A 66 15.62 -13.00 19.61
CA PHE A 66 16.00 -13.47 18.28
C PHE A 66 17.46 -13.12 18.00
N GLU A 67 18.32 -14.09 18.31
CA GLU A 67 19.77 -13.98 18.19
C GLU A 67 20.30 -14.52 16.85
N GLU A 68 21.54 -14.18 16.52
CA GLU A 68 22.22 -14.54 15.28
C GLU A 68 22.33 -16.06 15.10
N ASP A 69 22.49 -16.81 16.19
CA ASP A 69 22.54 -18.28 16.19
C ASP A 69 21.16 -18.94 16.00
N GLN A 70 20.08 -18.15 16.10
CA GLN A 70 18.71 -18.56 15.82
C GLN A 70 18.29 -18.30 14.37
N LEU A 71 19.17 -17.69 13.55
CA LEU A 71 18.98 -17.68 12.11
C LEU A 71 18.96 -19.12 11.59
N ILE A 72 17.84 -19.50 10.97
CA ILE A 72 17.67 -20.82 10.36
C ILE A 72 18.52 -20.89 9.07
N SER A 73 18.77 -19.76 8.42
CA SER A 73 19.66 -19.68 7.27
C SER A 73 20.39 -18.34 7.20
N LEU A 74 21.64 -18.40 6.72
CA LEU A 74 22.42 -17.21 6.35
C LEU A 74 22.14 -16.77 4.90
N ASP A 75 21.23 -17.43 4.19
CA ASP A 75 20.59 -16.90 2.99
C ASP A 75 19.30 -16.19 3.40
N PRO A 76 19.19 -14.86 3.23
CA PRO A 76 18.03 -14.12 3.71
C PRO A 76 16.73 -14.45 2.95
N ILE A 77 16.80 -15.01 1.75
CA ILE A 77 15.60 -15.47 1.03
C ILE A 77 15.07 -16.76 1.67
N LYS A 78 15.96 -17.67 2.06
CA LYS A 78 15.58 -18.87 2.80
C LYS A 78 15.05 -18.50 4.19
N GLN A 79 15.73 -17.59 4.89
CA GLN A 79 15.26 -17.09 6.19
C GLN A 79 13.88 -16.44 6.11
N PHE A 80 13.59 -15.69 5.04
CA PHE A 80 12.23 -15.21 4.74
C PHE A 80 11.26 -16.38 4.58
N GLY A 81 11.63 -17.41 3.81
CA GLY A 81 10.80 -18.60 3.60
C GLY A 81 10.39 -19.29 4.89
N GLU A 82 11.32 -19.41 5.84
CA GLU A 82 11.06 -20.01 7.16
C GLU A 82 10.06 -19.18 7.99
N TRP A 83 10.24 -17.86 8.06
CA TRP A 83 9.28 -17.01 8.78
C TRP A 83 7.93 -16.92 8.08
N PHE A 84 7.92 -16.97 6.75
CA PHE A 84 6.71 -17.01 5.95
C PHE A 84 5.93 -18.31 6.20
N ASP A 85 6.60 -19.46 6.24
CA ASP A 85 5.99 -20.75 6.57
C ASP A 85 5.35 -20.73 7.98
N GLN A 86 6.06 -20.19 8.98
CA GLN A 86 5.50 -19.98 10.32
C GLN A 86 4.23 -19.10 10.28
N ALA A 87 4.26 -18.00 9.52
CA ALA A 87 3.12 -17.12 9.37
C ALA A 87 1.93 -17.82 8.69
N THR A 88 2.17 -18.70 7.71
CA THR A 88 1.08 -19.47 7.05
C THR A 88 0.45 -20.53 7.96
N LYS A 89 1.19 -21.02 8.96
CA LYS A 89 0.73 -22.01 9.93
C LYS A 89 0.03 -21.38 11.15
N CYS A 90 0.10 -20.06 11.30
CA CYS A 90 -0.52 -19.31 12.40
C CYS A 90 -2.01 -19.08 12.09
N PRO A 91 -2.95 -19.63 12.88
CA PRO A 91 -4.39 -19.55 12.58
C PRO A 91 -4.96 -18.13 12.69
N GLU A 92 -4.30 -17.23 13.42
CA GLU A 92 -4.69 -15.83 13.58
C GLU A 92 -4.28 -14.95 12.38
N ILE A 93 -3.45 -15.47 11.46
CA ILE A 93 -2.99 -14.74 10.28
C ILE A 93 -3.83 -15.14 9.07
N GLY A 94 -4.70 -14.23 8.61
CA GLY A 94 -5.58 -14.49 7.47
C GLY A 94 -4.84 -14.57 6.12
N GLU A 95 -4.00 -13.59 5.81
CA GLU A 95 -3.23 -13.53 4.55
C GLU A 95 -1.74 -13.30 4.86
N ALA A 96 -0.98 -14.38 5.10
CA ALA A 96 0.45 -14.28 5.40
C ALA A 96 1.27 -13.59 4.30
N ASN A 97 0.79 -13.65 3.06
CA ASN A 97 1.39 -13.00 1.88
C ASN A 97 0.91 -11.55 1.66
N ALA A 98 0.07 -10.99 2.53
CA ALA A 98 -0.26 -9.58 2.50
C ALA A 98 0.97 -8.75 2.90
N MET A 99 1.32 -7.79 2.05
CA MET A 99 2.45 -6.90 2.27
C MET A 99 2.08 -5.46 1.94
N CYS A 100 2.62 -4.51 2.70
CA CYS A 100 2.59 -3.11 2.33
C CYS A 100 3.69 -2.87 1.29
N LEU A 101 3.31 -2.34 0.13
CA LEU A 101 4.23 -1.91 -0.92
C LEU A 101 4.32 -0.38 -0.89
N ALA A 102 5.49 0.14 -0.55
CA ALA A 102 5.84 1.54 -0.65
C ALA A 102 6.59 1.81 -1.96
N THR A 103 6.15 2.84 -2.68
CA THR A 103 6.76 3.38 -3.90
C THR A 103 6.85 4.89 -3.76
N ALA A 104 7.58 5.58 -4.65
CA ALA A 104 7.64 7.03 -4.64
C ALA A 104 7.67 7.61 -6.05
N SER A 105 7.11 8.80 -6.22
CA SER A 105 7.29 9.57 -7.45
C SER A 105 8.75 9.99 -7.65
N LYS A 106 9.09 10.45 -8.86
CA LYS A 106 10.44 10.92 -9.21
C LYS A 106 10.95 12.08 -8.32
N ASP A 107 10.05 12.89 -7.77
CA ASP A 107 10.36 13.98 -6.83
C ASP A 107 10.39 13.52 -5.35
N GLY A 108 10.35 12.21 -5.10
CA GLY A 108 10.51 11.65 -3.76
C GLY A 108 9.25 11.69 -2.89
N ARG A 109 8.04 11.82 -3.48
CA ARG A 109 6.79 11.76 -2.70
C ARG A 109 6.36 10.31 -2.53
N PRO A 110 6.37 9.76 -1.31
CA PRO A 110 6.06 8.37 -1.09
C PRO A 110 4.55 8.09 -1.21
N SER A 111 4.23 6.84 -1.54
CA SER A 111 2.88 6.31 -1.45
C SER A 111 2.91 4.82 -1.12
N ALA A 112 1.94 4.37 -0.33
CA ALA A 112 1.90 3.01 0.17
C ALA A 112 0.50 2.41 0.01
N ARG A 113 0.43 1.09 -0.14
CA ARG A 113 -0.82 0.31 -0.17
C ARG A 113 -0.53 -1.17 0.07
N MET A 114 -1.55 -1.91 0.48
CA MET A 114 -1.47 -3.37 0.56
C MET A 114 -1.51 -4.01 -0.82
N VAL A 115 -0.67 -5.02 -1.03
CA VAL A 115 -0.66 -5.94 -2.17
C VAL A 115 -0.40 -7.35 -1.66
N LEU A 116 -0.59 -8.36 -2.50
CA LEU A 116 -0.29 -9.75 -2.16
C LEU A 116 0.99 -10.19 -2.87
N LEU A 117 1.92 -10.76 -2.12
CA LEU A 117 3.06 -11.51 -2.67
C LEU A 117 2.52 -12.74 -3.41
N LYS A 118 2.98 -12.94 -4.65
CA LYS A 118 2.55 -14.03 -5.55
C LYS A 118 3.65 -15.03 -5.88
N GLY A 119 4.85 -14.82 -5.33
CA GLY A 119 5.96 -15.75 -5.39
C GLY A 119 7.24 -15.06 -4.95
N PHE A 120 8.19 -15.84 -4.47
CA PHE A 120 9.54 -15.37 -4.16
C PHE A 120 10.55 -16.46 -4.52
N SER A 121 11.75 -16.05 -4.89
CA SER A 121 12.89 -16.90 -5.19
C SER A 121 14.17 -16.09 -5.01
N ASN A 122 15.32 -16.67 -5.36
CA ASN A 122 16.60 -15.95 -5.39
C ASN A 122 16.60 -14.75 -6.37
N GLU A 123 15.66 -14.70 -7.31
CA GLU A 123 15.46 -13.58 -8.23
C GLU A 123 14.76 -12.38 -7.55
N GLY A 124 14.01 -12.63 -6.47
CA GLY A 124 13.29 -11.59 -5.72
C GLY A 124 11.82 -11.90 -5.46
N PHE A 125 11.07 -10.85 -5.14
CA PHE A 125 9.69 -10.91 -4.64
C PHE A 125 8.68 -10.41 -5.67
N ARG A 126 7.79 -11.30 -6.13
CA ARG A 126 6.85 -11.04 -7.23
C ARG A 126 5.47 -10.60 -6.75
N PHE A 127 4.92 -9.58 -7.39
CA PHE A 127 3.53 -9.15 -7.22
C PHE A 127 2.94 -8.69 -8.55
N PHE A 128 1.61 -8.66 -8.66
CA PHE A 128 0.91 -8.31 -9.90
C PHE A 128 0.00 -7.11 -9.72
N THR A 129 -0.07 -6.27 -10.75
CA THR A 129 -0.85 -5.04 -10.68
C THR A 129 -1.23 -4.52 -12.07
N ASN A 130 -1.92 -3.39 -12.09
CA ASN A 130 -2.16 -2.60 -13.29
C ASN A 130 -1.04 -1.55 -13.41
N TYR A 131 -0.30 -1.57 -14.51
CA TYR A 131 0.81 -0.67 -14.82
C TYR A 131 0.37 0.81 -14.92
N GLU A 132 -0.88 1.09 -15.29
CA GLU A 132 -1.43 2.45 -15.32
C GLU A 132 -1.87 2.97 -13.96
N SER A 133 -1.90 2.13 -12.92
CA SER A 133 -2.22 2.55 -11.56
C SER A 133 -1.17 3.52 -11.02
N ARG A 134 -1.49 4.24 -9.92
CA ARG A 134 -0.53 5.16 -9.29
C ARG A 134 0.82 4.49 -9.01
N LYS A 135 0.82 3.27 -8.46
CA LYS A 135 2.06 2.54 -8.15
C LYS A 135 2.83 2.12 -9.40
N GLY A 136 2.12 1.74 -10.47
CA GLY A 136 2.76 1.35 -11.73
C GLY A 136 3.45 2.53 -12.38
N LYS A 137 2.78 3.69 -12.42
CA LYS A 137 3.36 4.95 -12.88
C LYS A 137 4.55 5.43 -12.06
N GLU A 138 4.49 5.26 -10.73
CA GLU A 138 5.63 5.57 -9.86
C GLU A 138 6.83 4.63 -10.16
N LEU A 139 6.59 3.32 -10.28
CA LEU A 139 7.63 2.34 -10.58
C LEU A 139 8.24 2.50 -11.98
N ASP A 140 7.46 2.95 -12.96
CA ASP A 140 7.95 3.20 -14.32
C ASP A 140 8.99 4.34 -14.38
N VAL A 141 8.90 5.32 -13.48
CA VAL A 141 9.80 6.49 -13.46
C VAL A 141 10.82 6.46 -12.32
N ASN A 142 10.58 5.63 -11.31
CA ASN A 142 11.41 5.43 -10.13
C ASN A 142 11.33 3.94 -9.72
N PRO A 143 12.17 3.08 -10.31
CA PRO A 143 12.06 1.62 -10.20
C PRO A 143 12.66 1.11 -8.88
N HIS A 144 12.21 1.65 -7.75
CA HIS A 144 12.61 1.26 -6.40
C HIS A 144 11.36 1.07 -5.52
N ALA A 145 11.40 0.05 -4.68
CA ALA A 145 10.32 -0.23 -3.74
C ALA A 145 10.83 -0.73 -2.39
N CYS A 146 9.97 -0.53 -1.39
CA CYS A 146 10.09 -1.16 -0.08
C CYS A 146 8.85 -2.02 0.17
N LEU A 147 9.05 -3.26 0.60
CA LEU A 147 8.00 -4.17 1.04
C LEU A 147 8.06 -4.30 2.56
N VAL A 148 6.90 -4.32 3.20
CA VAL A 148 6.77 -4.60 4.63
C VAL A 148 5.74 -5.70 4.86
N PHE A 149 6.20 -6.79 5.47
CA PHE A 149 5.35 -7.81 6.05
C PHE A 149 5.23 -7.52 7.55
N TYR A 150 4.01 -7.59 8.07
CA TYR A 150 3.77 -7.44 9.51
C TYR A 150 2.80 -8.51 9.98
N TRP A 151 3.33 -9.46 10.74
CA TRP A 151 2.59 -10.58 11.30
C TRP A 151 2.39 -10.32 12.79
N GLU A 152 1.36 -9.54 13.09
CA GLU A 152 1.05 -9.11 14.46
C GLU A 152 1.00 -10.27 15.47
N PRO A 153 0.34 -11.41 15.19
CA PRO A 153 0.28 -12.52 16.14
C PRO A 153 1.65 -13.12 16.51
N LEU A 154 2.63 -13.01 15.61
CA LEU A 154 3.99 -13.51 15.82
C LEU A 154 4.95 -12.43 16.34
N ASN A 155 4.50 -11.17 16.39
CA ASN A 155 5.33 -10.00 16.66
C ASN A 155 6.54 -9.93 15.72
N LYS A 156 6.32 -10.27 14.44
CA LYS A 156 7.37 -10.29 13.42
C LYS A 156 7.12 -9.23 12.35
N GLN A 157 8.19 -8.60 11.91
CA GLN A 157 8.19 -7.74 10.74
C GLN A 157 9.35 -8.12 9.83
N ILE A 158 9.10 -8.07 8.53
CA ILE A 158 10.15 -8.14 7.52
C ILE A 158 10.09 -6.89 6.66
N ARG A 159 11.23 -6.22 6.47
CA ARG A 159 11.38 -5.16 5.48
C ARG A 159 12.28 -5.64 4.35
N ILE A 160 11.89 -5.36 3.10
CA ILE A 160 12.66 -5.73 1.91
C ILE A 160 12.78 -4.50 1.03
N GLU A 161 13.99 -4.15 0.62
CA GLU A 161 14.25 -3.01 -0.25
C GLU A 161 15.04 -3.45 -1.48
N GLY A 162 14.66 -2.92 -2.64
CA GLY A 162 15.26 -3.35 -3.90
C GLY A 162 14.85 -2.53 -5.12
N PRO A 163 15.64 -2.58 -6.20
CA PRO A 163 15.15 -2.24 -7.52
C PRO A 163 13.98 -3.13 -7.95
N VAL A 164 13.15 -2.60 -8.83
CA VAL A 164 11.94 -3.25 -9.33
C VAL A 164 11.99 -3.36 -10.85
N GLU A 165 11.71 -4.56 -11.35
CA GLU A 165 11.64 -4.84 -12.78
C GLU A 165 10.28 -5.41 -13.17
N LYS A 166 9.81 -5.11 -14.38
CA LYS A 166 8.65 -5.80 -14.96
C LYS A 166 9.06 -7.22 -15.30
N ILE A 167 8.24 -8.20 -14.94
CA ILE A 167 8.45 -9.57 -15.44
C ILE A 167 8.07 -9.64 -16.92
N SER A 168 8.48 -10.72 -17.60
CA SER A 168 8.15 -10.92 -19.01
C SER A 168 6.63 -10.89 -19.26
N ARG A 169 6.25 -10.51 -20.48
CA ARG A 169 4.84 -10.47 -20.85
C ARG A 169 4.24 -11.87 -20.80
N GLU A 170 5.00 -12.87 -21.20
CA GLU A 170 4.64 -14.28 -21.19
C GLU A 170 4.30 -14.73 -19.76
N ASN A 171 5.18 -14.46 -18.78
CA ASN A 171 4.94 -14.80 -17.37
C ASN A 171 3.73 -14.04 -16.80
N SER A 172 3.51 -12.80 -17.25
CA SER A 172 2.33 -12.02 -16.87
C SER A 172 1.05 -12.64 -17.42
N VAL A 173 1.03 -13.06 -18.68
CA VAL A 173 -0.13 -13.70 -19.32
C VAL A 173 -0.41 -15.05 -18.67
N GLU A 174 0.61 -15.88 -18.48
CA GLU A 174 0.47 -17.18 -17.81
C GLU A 174 -0.14 -17.04 -16.41
N TYR A 175 0.38 -16.12 -15.59
CA TYR A 175 -0.19 -15.86 -14.28
C TYR A 175 -1.59 -15.24 -14.34
N PHE A 176 -1.91 -14.43 -15.36
CA PHE A 176 -3.27 -13.90 -15.54
C PHE A 176 -4.28 -15.04 -15.72
N HIS A 177 -3.98 -15.99 -16.60
CA HIS A 177 -4.88 -17.08 -16.95
C HIS A 177 -4.99 -18.16 -15.86
N SER A 178 -4.03 -18.26 -14.93
CA SER A 178 -4.14 -19.15 -13.77
C SER A 178 -5.11 -18.64 -12.69
N ARG A 179 -5.50 -17.35 -12.72
CA ARG A 179 -6.42 -16.76 -11.75
C ARG A 179 -7.86 -17.17 -12.02
N PRO A 180 -8.75 -17.18 -11.01
CA PRO A 180 -10.18 -17.37 -11.23
C PRO A 180 -10.73 -16.41 -12.29
N LYS A 181 -11.66 -16.87 -13.13
CA LYS A 181 -12.23 -16.07 -14.22
C LYS A 181 -12.81 -14.72 -13.76
N SER A 182 -13.44 -14.68 -12.59
CA SER A 182 -13.92 -13.44 -11.96
C SER A 182 -12.79 -12.45 -11.63
N SER A 183 -11.62 -12.94 -11.22
CA SER A 183 -10.42 -12.15 -10.98
C SER A 183 -9.79 -11.61 -12.27
N GLN A 184 -9.86 -12.39 -13.36
CA GLN A 184 -9.47 -11.94 -14.70
C GLN A 184 -10.39 -10.82 -15.18
N ILE A 185 -11.71 -11.02 -15.12
CA ILE A 185 -12.72 -10.03 -15.50
C ILE A 185 -12.56 -8.75 -14.67
N GLY A 186 -12.42 -8.85 -13.34
CA GLY A 186 -12.23 -7.69 -12.48
C GLY A 186 -11.00 -6.84 -12.83
N ALA A 187 -9.94 -7.45 -13.37
CA ALA A 187 -8.77 -6.73 -13.85
C ALA A 187 -9.03 -5.98 -15.18
N VAL A 188 -9.97 -6.45 -16.00
CA VAL A 188 -10.41 -5.78 -17.24
C VAL A 188 -11.40 -4.66 -16.95
N VAL A 189 -12.34 -4.87 -16.01
CA VAL A 189 -13.34 -3.87 -15.59
C VAL A 189 -12.69 -2.61 -15.04
N SER A 190 -11.63 -2.78 -14.25
CA SER A 190 -11.05 -1.73 -13.44
C SER A 190 -9.76 -1.19 -14.04
N ARG A 191 -9.84 0.00 -14.66
CA ARG A 191 -8.67 0.87 -14.84
C ARG A 191 -8.23 1.39 -13.47
N GLN A 192 -7.43 0.60 -12.78
CA GLN A 192 -7.11 0.80 -11.37
C GLN A 192 -6.57 2.21 -11.10
N SER A 193 -7.13 2.87 -10.07
CA SER A 193 -6.79 4.26 -9.68
C SER A 193 -7.32 5.36 -10.61
N SER A 194 -8.16 5.06 -11.61
CA SER A 194 -8.92 6.08 -12.36
C SER A 194 -10.19 6.53 -11.63
N VAL A 195 -10.66 7.74 -11.94
CA VAL A 195 -11.92 8.27 -11.41
C VAL A 195 -13.08 7.56 -12.10
N ILE A 196 -14.06 7.12 -11.31
CA ILE A 196 -15.30 6.50 -11.76
C ILE A 196 -16.50 7.22 -11.14
N PRO A 197 -17.68 7.23 -11.77
CA PRO A 197 -18.81 8.02 -11.28
C PRO A 197 -19.40 7.46 -9.97
N ASN A 198 -19.45 6.14 -9.80
CA ASN A 198 -19.99 5.47 -8.63
C ASN A 198 -19.70 3.95 -8.65
N ARG A 199 -20.12 3.23 -7.60
CA ARG A 199 -20.00 1.78 -7.51
C ARG A 199 -20.86 1.03 -8.53
N GLN A 200 -22.00 1.59 -8.93
CA GLN A 200 -22.93 0.94 -9.85
C GLN A 200 -22.30 0.77 -11.25
N TYR A 201 -21.50 1.75 -11.69
CA TYR A 201 -20.70 1.67 -12.91
C TYR A 201 -19.82 0.41 -12.97
N LEU A 202 -19.16 0.05 -11.86
CA LEU A 202 -18.33 -1.18 -11.82
C LEU A 202 -19.17 -2.44 -11.90
N ARG A 203 -20.35 -2.46 -11.27
CA ARG A 203 -21.26 -3.63 -11.28
C ARG A 203 -21.78 -3.90 -12.69
N GLU A 204 -22.21 -2.85 -13.38
CA GLU A 204 -22.71 -2.93 -14.76
C GLU A 204 -21.62 -3.41 -15.71
N LYS A 205 -20.43 -2.79 -15.65
CA LYS A 205 -19.29 -3.22 -16.49
C LYS A 205 -18.82 -4.63 -16.19
N ASN A 206 -18.87 -5.06 -14.94
CA ASN A 206 -18.54 -6.44 -14.57
C ASN A 206 -19.54 -7.43 -15.16
N ALA A 207 -20.85 -7.19 -15.00
CA ALA A 207 -21.89 -8.05 -15.57
C ALA A 207 -21.84 -8.12 -17.11
N GLU A 208 -21.59 -6.98 -17.78
CA GLU A 208 -21.37 -6.93 -19.23
C GLU A 208 -20.21 -7.85 -19.66
N LEU A 209 -19.09 -7.83 -18.93
CA LEU A 209 -17.92 -8.64 -19.25
C LEU A 209 -18.06 -10.11 -18.83
N GLU A 210 -18.80 -10.40 -17.76
CA GLU A 210 -19.17 -11.77 -17.37
C GLU A 210 -19.98 -12.46 -18.46
N GLU A 211 -20.98 -11.76 -19.02
CA GLU A 211 -21.76 -12.31 -20.14
C GLU A 211 -20.91 -12.41 -21.41
N LYS A 212 -20.16 -11.35 -21.74
CA LYS A 212 -19.29 -11.32 -22.94
C LYS A 212 -18.29 -12.48 -22.95
N TYR A 213 -17.68 -12.77 -21.80
CA TYR A 213 -16.64 -13.79 -21.69
C TYR A 213 -17.16 -15.10 -21.10
N LYS A 214 -18.47 -15.33 -20.99
CA LYS A 214 -19.04 -16.53 -20.35
C LYS A 214 -18.43 -17.83 -20.88
N ASP A 215 -18.42 -17.99 -22.20
CA ASP A 215 -17.94 -19.18 -22.90
C ASP A 215 -16.62 -18.96 -23.66
N SER A 216 -15.94 -17.85 -23.38
CA SER A 216 -14.65 -17.53 -24.01
C SER A 216 -13.57 -17.21 -22.98
N GLU A 217 -12.33 -17.15 -23.45
CA GLU A 217 -11.20 -16.69 -22.66
C GLU A 217 -11.25 -15.16 -22.46
N VAL A 218 -10.78 -14.70 -21.30
CA VAL A 218 -10.60 -13.28 -21.02
C VAL A 218 -9.19 -12.89 -21.46
N PRO A 219 -9.00 -11.98 -22.42
CA PRO A 219 -7.66 -11.57 -22.82
C PRO A 219 -6.99 -10.80 -21.68
N ALA A 220 -5.74 -11.17 -21.36
CA ALA A 220 -4.93 -10.42 -20.41
C ALA A 220 -4.67 -8.99 -20.95
N PRO A 221 -5.06 -7.91 -20.25
CA PRO A 221 -4.80 -6.55 -20.74
C PRO A 221 -3.29 -6.24 -20.83
N GLU A 222 -2.89 -5.40 -21.79
CA GLU A 222 -1.48 -4.96 -21.93
C GLU A 222 -1.00 -4.14 -20.73
N TYR A 223 -1.91 -3.37 -20.12
CA TYR A 223 -1.65 -2.60 -18.90
C TYR A 223 -1.64 -3.44 -17.62
N TRP A 224 -1.74 -4.77 -17.72
CA TRP A 224 -1.72 -5.66 -16.56
C TRP A 224 -0.51 -6.61 -16.61
N GLY A 225 0.15 -6.78 -15.47
CA GLY A 225 1.21 -7.77 -15.33
C GLY A 225 1.96 -7.70 -14.02
N GLY A 226 3.11 -8.36 -13.98
CA GLY A 226 3.90 -8.55 -12.77
C GLY A 226 5.11 -7.64 -12.66
N TYR A 227 5.48 -7.37 -11.43
CA TYR A 227 6.77 -6.80 -11.05
C TYR A 227 7.52 -7.80 -10.17
N ILE A 228 8.85 -7.73 -10.19
CA ILE A 228 9.74 -8.41 -9.25
C ILE A 228 10.61 -7.38 -8.54
N VAL A 229 10.68 -7.46 -7.21
CA VAL A 229 11.60 -6.67 -6.38
C VAL A 229 12.85 -7.51 -6.12
N ASN A 230 14.00 -7.11 -6.68
CA ASN A 230 15.27 -7.78 -6.44
C ASN A 230 15.94 -7.15 -5.20
N PRO A 231 16.04 -7.86 -4.08
CA PRO A 231 16.43 -7.25 -2.81
C PRO A 231 17.93 -6.93 -2.78
N TYR A 232 18.27 -5.72 -2.31
CA TYR A 232 19.60 -5.38 -1.82
C TYR A 232 19.66 -5.34 -0.28
N LEU A 233 18.49 -5.28 0.38
CA LEU A 233 18.36 -5.27 1.84
C LEU A 233 17.16 -6.10 2.27
N ILE A 234 17.35 -6.93 3.30
CA ILE A 234 16.28 -7.64 4.00
C ILE A 234 16.50 -7.50 5.51
N GLU A 235 15.54 -6.91 6.22
CA GLU A 235 15.57 -6.79 7.68
C GLU A 235 14.54 -7.73 8.30
N PHE A 236 14.99 -8.48 9.30
CA PHE A 236 14.17 -9.31 10.17
C PHE A 236 14.05 -8.62 11.52
N TRP A 237 12.82 -8.27 11.88
CA TRP A 237 12.49 -7.63 13.14
C TRP A 237 11.64 -8.57 14.00
N GLN A 238 12.05 -8.79 15.25
CA GLN A 238 11.30 -9.55 16.25
C GLN A 238 10.99 -8.65 17.46
N GLY A 239 9.70 -8.57 17.79
CA GLY A 239 9.20 -7.78 18.91
C GLY A 239 9.54 -8.40 20.25
N GLN A 240 9.99 -7.55 21.18
CA GLN A 240 10.43 -7.88 22.54
C GLN A 240 9.73 -6.99 23.57
N THR A 241 9.36 -7.56 24.72
CA THR A 241 8.56 -6.86 25.76
C THR A 241 9.32 -5.71 26.39
N ASN A 242 10.63 -5.86 26.58
CA ASN A 242 11.53 -4.86 27.16
C ASN A 242 11.87 -3.69 26.21
N ARG A 243 11.34 -3.68 24.97
CA ARG A 243 11.59 -2.69 23.90
C ARG A 243 12.97 -2.81 23.24
N LEU A 244 13.79 -3.77 23.65
CA LEU A 244 15.04 -4.09 22.99
C LEU A 244 14.76 -5.04 21.83
N HIS A 245 14.13 -4.51 20.78
CA HIS A 245 13.74 -5.28 19.61
C HIS A 245 14.95 -5.84 18.87
N ASP A 246 14.83 -7.09 18.44
CA ASP A 246 15.87 -7.74 17.64
C ASP A 246 15.74 -7.33 16.20
N ARG A 247 16.85 -6.86 15.62
CA ARG A 247 16.92 -6.38 14.24
C ARG A 247 18.16 -6.93 13.58
N ILE A 248 17.99 -7.98 12.79
CA ILE A 248 19.07 -8.55 11.98
C ILE A 248 18.83 -8.11 10.53
N VAL A 249 19.80 -7.41 9.97
CA VAL A 249 19.71 -6.84 8.63
C VAL A 249 20.74 -7.49 7.73
N PHE A 250 20.26 -8.02 6.61
CA PHE A 250 21.08 -8.50 5.51
C PHE A 250 21.17 -7.44 4.42
N THR A 251 22.38 -7.20 3.92
CA THR A 251 22.66 -6.32 2.78
C THR A 251 23.55 -7.00 1.75
N ARG A 252 23.35 -6.74 0.45
CA ARG A 252 24.27 -7.23 -0.59
C ARG A 252 25.61 -6.50 -0.49
N THR A 253 26.71 -7.24 -0.64
CA THR A 253 28.03 -6.63 -0.82
C THR A 253 28.14 -5.99 -2.20
N LYS A 254 28.95 -4.93 -2.30
CA LYS A 254 29.29 -4.38 -3.61
C LYS A 254 30.31 -5.29 -4.28
N GLU A 255 30.24 -5.41 -5.61
CA GLU A 255 31.25 -6.14 -6.37
C GLU A 255 32.65 -5.57 -6.08
N GLY A 256 33.56 -6.45 -5.62
CA GLY A 256 34.94 -6.08 -5.29
C GLY A 256 35.18 -5.64 -3.84
N GLU A 257 34.16 -5.57 -3.00
CA GLU A 257 34.31 -5.29 -1.57
C GLU A 257 34.58 -6.61 -0.82
N THR A 258 35.83 -6.81 -0.37
CA THR A 258 36.28 -8.03 0.33
C THR A 258 36.38 -7.86 1.83
N ASP A 259 36.45 -6.62 2.31
CA ASP A 259 36.70 -6.31 3.71
C ASP A 259 35.37 -6.03 4.40
N LEU A 260 35.01 -6.90 5.35
CA LEU A 260 33.86 -6.68 6.21
C LEU A 260 34.12 -5.49 7.12
N GLN A 261 33.11 -4.63 7.28
CA GLN A 261 33.17 -3.56 8.27
C GLN A 261 33.04 -4.12 9.69
N GLU A 262 33.40 -3.32 10.68
CA GLU A 262 33.22 -3.68 12.09
C GLU A 262 31.76 -4.04 12.37
N MET A 263 31.51 -5.16 13.05
CA MET A 263 30.19 -5.74 13.34
C MET A 263 29.41 -6.31 12.14
N GLN A 264 30.03 -6.43 10.96
CA GLN A 264 29.46 -7.19 9.85
C GLN A 264 29.90 -8.65 9.86
N HIS A 265 28.98 -9.53 9.50
CA HIS A 265 29.19 -10.97 9.41
C HIS A 265 28.90 -11.46 7.99
N GLN A 266 29.70 -12.42 7.52
CA GLN A 266 29.50 -13.02 6.20
C GLN A 266 28.24 -13.89 6.18
N ALA A 267 27.44 -13.75 5.12
CA ALA A 267 26.27 -14.58 4.83
C ALA A 267 26.42 -15.30 3.47
N GLU A 268 25.46 -16.17 3.13
CA GLU A 268 25.45 -16.91 1.86
C GLU A 268 25.19 -15.97 0.66
N GLY A 269 25.63 -16.36 -0.54
CA GLY A 269 25.15 -15.72 -1.79
C GLY A 269 25.53 -14.24 -1.99
N GLY A 270 26.65 -13.79 -1.43
CA GLY A 270 27.10 -12.39 -1.54
C GLY A 270 26.37 -11.43 -0.61
N TRP A 271 25.74 -11.96 0.44
CA TRP A 271 25.15 -11.17 1.51
C TRP A 271 26.12 -11.03 2.68
N VAL A 272 25.96 -9.93 3.42
CA VAL A 272 26.47 -9.75 4.77
C VAL A 272 25.31 -9.41 5.69
N TYR A 273 25.46 -9.66 6.98
CA TYR A 273 24.46 -9.28 7.96
C TYR A 273 25.08 -8.61 9.19
N HIS A 274 24.28 -7.82 9.88
CA HIS A 274 24.64 -7.15 11.12
C HIS A 274 23.39 -6.87 11.95
N ARG A 275 23.58 -6.61 13.24
CA ARG A 275 22.51 -6.20 14.15
C ARG A 275 22.34 -4.69 14.14
N LEU A 276 21.09 -4.23 14.17
CA LEU A 276 20.75 -2.83 14.41
C LEU A 276 20.18 -2.63 15.80
N ALA A 277 20.43 -1.45 16.38
CA ALA A 277 19.70 -1.01 17.56
C ALA A 277 18.20 -0.86 17.25
N PRO A 278 17.31 -1.12 18.23
CA PRO A 278 15.86 -0.99 18.08
C PRO A 278 15.37 0.44 17.86
#